data_AF-A0A2R6FAY2-F1
#
_entry.id   AF-A0A2R6FAY2-F1
#
_cell.length_a   1.000
_cell.length_b   1.000
_cell.length_c   1.000
_cell.angle_alpha   90.00
_cell.angle_beta   90.00
_cell.angle_gamma   90.00
#
_symmetry.space_group_name_H-M   'P 1'
#
loop_
_entity.id
_entity.type
_entity.pdbx_description
1 polymer ?
#
loop_
_entity_poly.entity_id
_entity_poly.type
_entity_poly.pdbx_seq_one_letter_code
_entity_poly.pdbx_strand_id
1 'polypeptide(L)'
;MVTSLSTDPEREQLVFGHRIDWDTTSAVKFEGLPTATARELLDAGYMNPEATCGASPTMGEMVAFMERYGKDAIPESEGEMSAHGRVLAPDHPDGGVVIEGLKYLGPTSDTFVREFAALFYEAESFMLEKDLHGRCWFA
;
A
#
# COMPACT_ATOMS: atom_id res chain seq x y z
N MET A 1 9.64 -4.42 21.25
CA MET A 1 8.68 -5.54 21.34
C MET A 1 8.11 -5.71 19.95
N VAL A 2 8.12 -6.92 19.39
CA VAL A 2 7.41 -7.18 18.13
C VAL A 2 5.93 -7.17 18.49
N THR A 3 5.21 -6.14 18.06
CA THR A 3 3.75 -6.10 18.23
C THR A 3 3.18 -7.20 17.33
N SER A 4 2.47 -8.17 17.91
CA SER A 4 1.75 -9.16 17.11
C SER A 4 0.72 -8.43 16.26
N LEU A 5 0.73 -8.64 14.94
CA LEU A 5 -0.28 -8.07 14.06
C LEU A 5 -1.64 -8.70 14.34
N SER A 6 -2.70 -7.91 14.18
CA SER A 6 -4.04 -8.49 14.15
C SER A 6 -4.21 -9.29 12.86
N THR A 7 -4.80 -10.47 12.99
CA THR A 7 -5.18 -11.32 11.86
C THR A 7 -6.66 -11.67 11.89
N ASP A 8 -7.43 -10.92 12.66
CA ASP A 8 -8.87 -11.05 12.68
C ASP A 8 -9.47 -10.77 11.28
N PRO A 9 -10.70 -11.20 11.04
CA PRO A 9 -11.21 -11.16 9.69
C PRO A 9 -11.79 -9.85 9.20
N GLU A 10 -11.88 -8.82 10.04
CA GLU A 10 -12.32 -7.50 9.60
C GLU A 10 -11.37 -6.93 8.55
N ARG A 11 -10.07 -7.28 8.59
CA ARG A 11 -9.10 -6.94 7.53
C ARG A 11 -9.51 -7.42 6.14
N GLU A 12 -10.14 -8.61 6.06
CA GLU A 12 -10.57 -9.19 4.78
C GLU A 12 -11.76 -8.41 4.24
N GLN A 13 -12.66 -8.00 5.13
CA GLN A 13 -13.80 -7.15 4.79
C GLN A 13 -13.34 -5.75 4.35
N LEU A 14 -12.33 -5.17 4.99
CA LEU A 14 -11.75 -3.88 4.62
C LEU A 14 -11.07 -3.92 3.24
N VAL A 15 -10.29 -4.98 2.96
CA VAL A 15 -9.52 -5.08 1.70
C VAL A 15 -10.38 -5.56 0.53
N PHE A 16 -11.23 -6.56 0.74
CA PHE A 16 -11.92 -7.28 -0.34
C PHE A 16 -13.44 -7.17 -0.30
N GLY A 17 -14.01 -6.69 0.81
CA GLY A 17 -15.46 -6.70 1.01
C GLY A 17 -16.06 -8.09 1.27
N HIS A 18 -15.24 -9.13 1.45
CA HIS A 18 -15.67 -10.49 1.71
C HIS A 18 -14.59 -11.29 2.47
N ARG A 19 -14.98 -12.48 2.95
CA ARG A 19 -14.11 -13.40 3.67
C ARG A 19 -13.28 -14.26 2.72
N ILE A 20 -12.02 -14.53 3.11
CA ILE A 20 -11.13 -15.44 2.41
C ILE A 20 -11.29 -16.86 2.97
N ASP A 21 -11.33 -17.84 2.07
CA ASP A 21 -11.20 -19.25 2.42
C ASP A 21 -9.72 -19.65 2.49
N TRP A 22 -9.16 -19.56 3.71
CA TRP A 22 -7.74 -19.85 3.97
C TRP A 22 -7.38 -21.33 3.84
N ASP A 23 -8.35 -22.25 3.76
CA ASP A 23 -8.04 -23.68 3.50
C ASP A 23 -7.52 -23.91 2.07
N THR A 24 -7.67 -22.91 1.19
CA THR A 24 -7.30 -23.00 -0.22
C THR A 24 -6.08 -22.17 -0.62
N THR A 25 -5.60 -21.29 0.26
CA THR A 25 -4.51 -20.36 -0.04
C THR A 25 -3.82 -19.85 1.23
N SER A 26 -2.54 -19.48 1.10
CA SER A 26 -1.78 -18.81 2.17
C SER A 26 -1.68 -17.29 1.98
N ALA A 27 -2.07 -16.77 0.81
CA ALA A 27 -2.04 -15.34 0.50
C ALA A 27 -3.03 -14.97 -0.62
N VAL A 28 -3.61 -13.77 -0.54
CA VAL A 28 -4.49 -13.24 -1.58
C VAL A 28 -4.03 -11.84 -1.97
N LYS A 29 -3.86 -11.59 -3.28
CA LYS A 29 -3.44 -10.29 -3.83
C LYS A 29 -4.60 -9.32 -3.91
N PHE A 30 -4.32 -8.04 -3.67
CA PHE A 30 -5.24 -6.92 -3.92
C PHE A 30 -4.57 -5.85 -4.77
N GLU A 31 -5.40 -5.12 -5.52
CA GLU A 31 -5.00 -3.90 -6.23
C GLU A 31 -6.06 -2.83 -5.99
N GLY A 32 -5.66 -1.56 -6.02
CA GLY A 32 -6.60 -0.44 -5.91
C GLY A 32 -7.05 -0.13 -4.48
N LEU A 33 -6.29 -0.53 -3.46
CA LEU A 33 -6.61 -0.24 -2.06
C LEU A 33 -6.57 1.29 -1.83
N PRO A 34 -7.68 1.93 -1.41
CA PRO A 34 -7.73 3.38 -1.23
C PRO A 34 -6.85 3.86 -0.05
N THR A 35 -6.37 5.11 -0.11
CA THR A 35 -5.59 5.74 0.97
C THR A 35 -6.27 5.64 2.34
N ALA A 36 -7.58 5.90 2.41
CA ALA A 36 -8.31 5.84 3.67
C ALA A 36 -8.29 4.42 4.28
N THR A 37 -8.50 3.40 3.45
CA THR A 37 -8.46 2.00 3.88
C THR A 37 -7.04 1.58 4.27
N ALA A 38 -6.01 2.04 3.55
CA ALA A 38 -4.62 1.77 3.91
C ALA A 38 -4.27 2.37 5.30
N ARG A 39 -4.72 3.60 5.58
CA ARG A 39 -4.58 4.21 6.91
C ARG A 39 -5.33 3.42 7.98
N GLU A 40 -6.58 3.05 7.72
CA GLU A 40 -7.40 2.27 8.66
C GLU A 40 -6.75 0.93 9.01
N LEU A 41 -6.20 0.22 8.01
CA LEU A 41 -5.49 -1.04 8.23
C LEU A 41 -4.23 -0.87 9.08
N LEU A 42 -3.51 0.24 8.91
CA LEU A 42 -2.32 0.56 9.69
C LEU A 42 -2.69 0.85 11.15
N ASP A 43 -3.69 1.70 11.37
CA ASP A 43 -4.14 2.12 12.70
C ASP A 43 -4.77 0.95 13.49
N ALA A 44 -5.46 0.03 12.80
CA ALA A 44 -6.02 -1.17 13.39
C ALA A 44 -4.98 -2.28 13.67
N GLY A 45 -3.71 -2.07 13.30
CA GLY A 45 -2.64 -3.02 13.56
C GLY A 45 -2.66 -4.25 12.66
N TYR A 46 -3.28 -4.17 11.48
CA TYR A 46 -3.21 -5.21 10.44
C TYR A 46 -1.92 -5.11 9.61
N MET A 47 -1.21 -3.99 9.70
CA MET A 47 0.10 -3.77 9.07
C MET A 47 1.15 -3.41 10.11
N ASN A 48 2.38 -3.91 9.92
CA ASN A 48 3.51 -3.48 10.74
C ASN A 48 4.08 -2.20 10.13
N PRO A 49 4.03 -1.03 10.80
CA PRO A 49 4.50 0.23 10.25
C PRO A 49 5.98 0.23 9.86
N GLU A 50 6.80 -0.62 10.50
CA GLU A 50 8.25 -0.71 10.28
C GLU A 50 8.63 -1.82 9.29
N ALA A 51 7.67 -2.62 8.82
CA ALA A 51 7.95 -3.67 7.85
C ALA A 51 8.21 -3.10 6.45
N THR A 52 9.02 -3.80 5.67
CA THR A 52 9.29 -3.52 4.25
C THR A 52 8.97 -4.75 3.40
N CYS A 53 8.74 -4.53 2.11
CA CYS A 53 8.71 -5.57 1.08
C CYS A 53 9.96 -5.41 0.21
N GLY A 54 10.96 -6.28 0.39
CA GLY A 54 12.25 -6.12 -0.27
C GLY A 54 12.93 -4.79 0.10
N ALA A 55 13.22 -3.99 -0.94
CA ALA A 55 13.83 -2.66 -0.80
C ALA A 55 12.80 -1.51 -0.69
N SER A 56 11.52 -1.81 -0.45
CA SER A 56 10.50 -0.77 -0.31
C SER A 56 10.78 0.17 0.87
N PRO A 57 10.23 1.40 0.84
CA PRO A 57 9.97 2.15 2.07
C PRO A 57 9.15 1.32 3.06
N THR A 58 9.12 1.74 4.33
CA THR A 58 8.32 1.05 5.33
C THR A 58 6.81 1.18 5.04
N MET A 59 5.98 0.27 5.55
CA MET A 59 4.52 0.37 5.40
C MET A 59 4.00 1.73 5.88
N GLY A 60 4.55 2.25 6.98
CA GLY A 60 4.23 3.57 7.49
C GLY A 60 4.60 4.70 6.53
N GLU A 61 5.79 4.63 5.91
CA GLU A 61 6.23 5.60 4.91
C GLU A 61 5.36 5.57 3.64
N MET A 62 4.98 4.37 3.18
CA MET A 62 4.09 4.21 2.03
C MET A 62 2.71 4.81 2.29
N VAL A 63 2.10 4.52 3.44
CA VAL A 63 0.80 5.10 3.83
C VAL A 63 0.91 6.62 3.99
N ALA A 64 1.96 7.13 4.62
CA ALA A 64 2.18 8.57 4.77
C ALA A 64 2.34 9.27 3.41
N PHE A 65 3.01 8.62 2.44
CA PHE A 65 3.11 9.13 1.07
C PHE A 65 1.73 9.20 0.40
N MET A 66 0.91 8.14 0.54
CA MET A 66 -0.45 8.12 0.00
C MET A 66 -1.33 9.23 0.58
N GLU A 67 -1.19 9.55 1.86
CA GLU A 67 -1.94 10.63 2.51
C GLU A 67 -1.49 12.01 2.03
N ARG A 68 -0.17 12.22 1.91
CA ARG A 68 0.39 13.48 1.43
C ARG A 68 -0.13 13.86 0.04
N TYR A 69 -0.31 12.87 -0.84
CA TYR A 69 -0.76 13.05 -2.21
C TYR A 69 -2.17 12.50 -2.45
N GLY A 70 -2.99 12.49 -1.39
CA GLY A 70 -4.38 12.10 -1.47
C GLY A 70 -5.30 13.25 -1.92
N LYS A 71 -6.57 13.17 -1.54
CA LYS A 71 -7.68 14.05 -1.97
C LYS A 71 -7.51 15.56 -1.72
N ASP A 72 -6.56 15.97 -0.86
CA ASP A 72 -6.38 17.36 -0.45
C ASP A 72 -5.10 18.00 -1.05
N ALA A 73 -4.30 17.24 -1.79
CA ALA A 73 -3.08 17.70 -2.45
C ALA A 73 -3.36 18.42 -3.77
N ILE A 74 -2.56 19.40 -4.19
CA ILE A 74 -2.78 20.10 -5.47
C ILE A 74 -1.51 20.00 -6.31
N PRO A 75 -1.58 19.50 -7.56
CA PRO A 75 -2.78 19.11 -8.30
C PRO A 75 -3.28 17.68 -8.00
N GLU A 76 -2.63 16.94 -7.09
CA GLU A 76 -2.82 15.49 -6.99
C GLU A 76 -4.22 15.03 -6.52
N SER A 77 -5.00 15.93 -5.93
CA SER A 77 -6.41 15.72 -5.56
C SER A 77 -7.32 15.41 -6.74
N GLU A 78 -6.91 15.77 -7.96
CA GLU A 78 -7.63 15.41 -9.18
C GLU A 78 -7.33 13.97 -9.65
N GLY A 79 -6.33 13.31 -9.06
CA GLY A 79 -5.92 11.96 -9.41
C GLY A 79 -6.41 10.87 -8.44
N GLU A 80 -5.99 9.64 -8.74
CA GLU A 80 -6.33 8.44 -7.98
C GLU A 80 -5.06 7.80 -7.41
N MET A 81 -4.87 7.93 -6.09
CA MET A 81 -3.83 7.24 -5.32
C MET A 81 -4.37 5.92 -4.76
N SER A 82 -3.63 4.83 -4.97
CA SER A 82 -3.99 3.51 -4.47
C SER A 82 -2.76 2.62 -4.21
N ALA A 83 -2.94 1.63 -3.35
CA ALA A 83 -1.94 0.61 -3.06
C ALA A 83 -2.31 -0.75 -3.68
N HIS A 84 -1.30 -1.58 -3.88
CA HIS A 84 -1.45 -3.00 -4.20
C HIS A 84 -0.53 -3.84 -3.34
N GLY A 85 -0.89 -5.11 -3.13
CA GLY A 85 -0.14 -6.00 -2.27
C GLY A 85 -0.89 -7.28 -1.97
N ARG A 86 -0.70 -7.81 -0.76
CA ARG A 86 -1.26 -9.11 -0.33
C ARG A 86 -1.82 -9.07 1.09
N VAL A 87 -2.86 -9.87 1.32
CA VAL A 87 -3.25 -10.29 2.67
C VAL A 87 -2.71 -11.70 2.88
N LEU A 88 -2.03 -11.91 4.00
CA LEU A 88 -1.39 -13.17 4.37
C LEU A 88 -2.27 -13.94 5.37
N ALA A 89 -2.28 -15.27 5.24
CA ALA A 89 -3.07 -16.14 6.10
C ALA A 89 -2.75 -15.91 7.59
N PRO A 90 -3.71 -16.12 8.51
CA PRO A 90 -3.52 -15.86 9.94
C PRO A 90 -2.36 -16.64 10.58
N ASP A 91 -2.00 -17.80 10.03
CA ASP A 91 -0.92 -18.67 10.48
C ASP A 91 0.45 -18.32 9.85
N HIS A 92 0.49 -17.36 8.92
CA HIS A 92 1.74 -16.88 8.34
C HIS A 92 2.57 -16.11 9.39
N PRO A 93 3.90 -16.29 9.45
CA PRO A 93 4.75 -15.61 10.45
C PRO A 93 4.68 -14.08 10.33
N ASP A 94 4.56 -13.57 9.11
CA ASP A 94 4.35 -12.15 8.80
C ASP A 94 2.85 -11.82 8.59
N GLY A 95 1.94 -12.63 9.14
CA GLY A 95 0.50 -12.55 8.92
C GLY A 95 -0.06 -11.12 9.09
N GLY A 96 -1.02 -10.74 8.24
CA GLY A 96 -1.49 -9.36 8.18
C GLY A 96 -1.74 -8.91 6.75
N VAL A 97 -1.55 -7.61 6.51
CA VAL A 97 -1.57 -6.99 5.19
C VAL A 97 -0.16 -6.46 4.87
N VAL A 98 0.27 -6.66 3.63
CA VAL A 98 1.55 -6.15 3.11
C VAL A 98 1.25 -5.33 1.86
N ILE A 99 1.75 -4.09 1.84
CA ILE A 99 1.75 -3.26 0.63
C ILE A 99 3.04 -3.56 -0.14
N GLU A 100 2.90 -3.83 -1.43
CA GLU A 100 4.01 -4.19 -2.33
C GLU A 100 4.30 -3.08 -3.34
N GLY A 101 3.42 -2.08 -3.42
CA GLY A 101 3.63 -0.93 -4.28
C GLY A 101 2.45 0.03 -4.28
N LEU A 102 2.68 1.19 -4.89
CA LEU A 102 1.72 2.27 -5.04
C LEU A 102 1.44 2.54 -6.52
N LYS A 103 0.26 3.12 -6.77
CA LYS A 103 -0.17 3.59 -8.07
C LYS A 103 -0.85 4.94 -7.91
N TYR A 104 -0.45 5.89 -8.73
CA TYR A 104 -1.07 7.20 -8.87
C TYR A 104 -1.42 7.44 -10.34
N LEU A 105 -2.67 7.82 -10.61
CA LEU A 105 -3.13 8.21 -11.94
C LEU A 105 -3.68 9.63 -11.91
N GLY A 106 -3.12 10.54 -12.70
CA GLY A 106 -3.60 11.92 -12.77
C GLY A 106 -2.48 12.95 -12.90
N PRO A 107 -2.81 14.24 -12.77
CA PRO A 107 -1.84 15.33 -12.84
C PRO A 107 -0.81 15.23 -11.71
N THR A 108 0.46 15.55 -11.98
CA THR A 108 1.54 15.47 -10.99
C THR A 108 2.30 16.78 -10.88
N SER A 109 2.54 17.26 -9.67
CA SER A 109 3.51 18.33 -9.44
C SER A 109 4.95 17.85 -9.64
N ASP A 110 5.87 18.80 -9.86
CA ASP A 110 7.31 18.51 -9.84
C ASP A 110 7.78 17.95 -8.49
N THR A 111 7.11 18.32 -7.40
CA THR A 111 7.39 17.80 -6.06
C THR A 111 7.01 16.33 -5.95
N PHE A 112 5.81 15.95 -6.43
CA PHE A 112 5.39 14.55 -6.49
C PHE A 112 6.40 13.71 -7.28
N VAL A 113 6.77 14.15 -8.48
CA VAL A 113 7.72 13.40 -9.33
C VAL A 113 9.05 13.18 -8.62
N ARG A 114 9.58 14.21 -7.94
CA ARG A 114 10.85 14.11 -7.20
C ARG A 114 10.74 13.18 -5.99
N GLU A 115 9.68 13.32 -5.18
CA GLU A 115 9.51 12.50 -3.98
C GLU A 115 9.19 11.04 -4.32
N PHE A 116 8.34 10.81 -5.35
CA PHE A 116 8.03 9.47 -5.83
C PHE A 116 9.28 8.76 -6.34
N ALA A 117 10.12 9.44 -7.14
CA ALA A 117 11.40 8.90 -7.56
C ALA A 117 12.34 8.65 -6.38
N ALA A 118 12.45 9.59 -5.43
CA ALA A 118 13.35 9.45 -4.29
C ALA A 118 12.98 8.26 -3.38
N LEU A 119 11.69 7.98 -3.21
CA LEU A 119 11.21 6.90 -2.34
C LEU A 119 11.13 5.55 -3.05
N PHE A 120 10.79 5.53 -4.34
CA PHE A 120 10.38 4.29 -5.02
C PHE A 120 11.25 3.85 -6.19
N TYR A 121 12.34 4.55 -6.50
CA TYR A 121 13.19 4.23 -7.66
C TYR A 121 13.81 2.82 -7.60
N GLU A 122 14.04 2.26 -6.41
CA GLU A 122 14.58 0.91 -6.21
C GLU A 122 13.53 -0.20 -6.40
N ALA A 123 12.30 0.15 -6.81
CA ALA A 123 11.26 -0.84 -7.11
C ALA A 123 11.64 -1.72 -8.30
N GLU A 124 11.34 -3.01 -8.23
CA GLU A 124 11.56 -3.95 -9.33
C GLU A 124 10.80 -3.54 -10.60
N SER A 125 9.61 -2.99 -10.42
CA SER A 125 8.87 -2.30 -11.48
C SER A 125 8.69 -0.85 -11.07
N PHE A 126 9.21 0.08 -11.87
CA PHE A 126 9.05 1.51 -11.66
C PHE A 126 8.64 2.20 -12.97
N MET A 127 7.58 3.00 -12.90
CA MET A 127 7.09 3.82 -14.00
C MET A 127 6.72 5.19 -13.46
N LEU A 128 7.26 6.24 -14.07
CA LEU A 128 6.95 7.62 -13.72
C LEU A 128 6.86 8.44 -14.99
N GLU A 129 5.63 8.79 -15.35
CA GLU A 129 5.28 9.64 -16.47
C GLU A 129 4.61 10.90 -15.92
N LYS A 130 5.31 12.03 -16.07
CA LYS A 130 4.81 13.32 -15.62
C LYS A 130 3.43 13.59 -16.22
N ASP A 131 2.52 14.08 -15.39
CA ASP A 131 1.14 14.46 -15.71
C ASP A 131 0.21 13.30 -16.11
N LEU A 132 0.67 12.05 -15.94
CA LEU A 132 -0.10 10.87 -16.32
C LEU A 132 -0.13 9.80 -15.22
N HIS A 133 1.04 9.33 -14.77
CA HIS A 133 1.12 8.06 -14.06
C HIS A 133 2.39 7.91 -13.21
N GLY A 134 2.22 7.52 -11.95
CA GLY A 134 3.28 6.96 -11.10
C GLY A 134 2.93 5.55 -10.66
N ARG A 135 3.85 4.59 -10.80
CA ARG A 135 3.65 3.21 -10.33
C ARG A 135 4.97 2.60 -9.89
N CYS A 136 4.93 1.89 -8.77
CA CYS A 136 6.04 1.08 -8.27
C CYS A 136 5.54 -0.30 -7.82
N TRP A 137 6.40 -1.34 -7.85
CA TRP A 137 6.15 -2.68 -7.32
C TRP A 137 7.48 -3.31 -6.84
N PHE A 138 7.52 -3.86 -5.62
CA PHE A 138 8.72 -4.44 -4.96
C PHE A 138 8.59 -5.96 -4.67
N ALA A 139 8.40 -6.81 -5.69
CA ALA A 139 7.87 -8.18 -5.51
C ALA A 139 8.75 -9.12 -4.67
#